data_AF-A0A0R2CJI7-F1
#
_entry.id   AF-A0A0R2CJI7-F1
#
_cell.length_a   1.000
_cell.length_b   1.000
_cell.length_c   1.000
_cell.angle_alpha   90.00
_cell.angle_beta   90.00
_cell.angle_gamma   90.00
#
_symmetry.space_group_name_H-M   'P 1'
#
loop_
_entity.id
_entity.type
_entity.pdbx_description
1 polymer ?
#
loop_
_entity_poly.entity_id
_entity_poly.type
_entity_poly.pdbx_seq_one_letter_code
_entity_poly.pdbx_strand_id
1 'polypeptide(L)'
;MKQIFIFSDIQKDNISYFEREPAILISMSRNDLPYLKEQDFANYPAVYVLIGGNKRYVGQAAGQSISLRLSQHFLKEDKAWVESVLFFARADGKMSKADTDYLEKRLIQDFQEKSDYEMMNSTAGNNSYIDKLQKAKSDQLYDTVFEIIDEIANIDLFGSSEGNEITIGEISASSQFQIAYDGKILKSKSARSLLIDFVSQLFVDEKYNDQLQELIVDETPSFAMILGRKPSTYKGRANSAIVADGVWVYANFNKKNVRIKIEKLAQQLDIPVKIKWN
;
A
#
# COMPACT_ATOMS: atom_id res chain seq x y z
N MET A 1 -13.28 -21.77 2.00
CA MET A 1 -12.51 -21.63 3.25
C MET A 1 -11.44 -20.57 2.95
N LYS A 2 -11.54 -19.37 3.54
CA LYS A 2 -10.55 -18.29 3.35
C LYS A 2 -9.39 -18.61 4.30
N GLN A 3 -8.22 -18.99 3.79
CA GLN A 3 -6.99 -19.12 4.57
C GLN A 3 -6.05 -18.01 4.13
N ILE A 4 -5.70 -17.13 5.06
CA ILE A 4 -4.72 -16.07 4.86
C ILE A 4 -3.46 -16.55 5.59
N PHE A 5 -2.38 -16.76 4.86
CA PHE A 5 -1.08 -17.06 5.44
C PHE A 5 -0.26 -15.77 5.47
N ILE A 6 -0.08 -15.20 6.66
CA ILE A 6 0.89 -14.12 6.89
C ILE A 6 2.16 -14.80 7.39
N PHE A 7 3.19 -14.85 6.55
CA PHE A 7 4.52 -15.30 6.97
C PHE A 7 5.31 -14.08 7.45
N SER A 8 5.47 -13.93 8.76
CA SER A 8 6.56 -13.17 9.36
C SER A 8 7.60 -14.16 9.87
N ASP A 9 8.69 -14.36 9.12
CA ASP A 9 9.79 -15.18 9.63
C ASP A 9 10.59 -14.36 10.65
N ILE A 10 10.80 -14.94 11.83
CA ILE A 10 11.13 -14.29 13.11
C ILE A 10 12.57 -13.74 13.13
N GLN A 11 13.25 -13.69 11.97
CA GLN A 11 14.63 -13.24 11.89
C GLN A 11 14.94 -12.19 10.84
N LYS A 12 14.09 -11.89 9.83
CA LYS A 12 14.50 -11.02 8.71
C LYS A 12 13.38 -10.62 7.72
N ASP A 13 13.03 -9.33 7.76
CA ASP A 13 12.68 -8.43 6.63
C ASP A 13 11.22 -8.19 6.19
N ASN A 14 10.97 -6.94 5.78
CA ASN A 14 9.66 -6.28 5.62
C ASN A 14 8.87 -6.71 4.37
N ILE A 15 8.95 -7.99 3.99
CA ILE A 15 8.18 -8.56 2.88
C ILE A 15 6.87 -9.12 3.43
N SER A 16 5.76 -8.47 3.10
CA SER A 16 4.42 -9.01 3.36
C SER A 16 4.00 -9.91 2.21
N TYR A 17 3.61 -11.14 2.54
CA TYR A 17 3.07 -12.12 1.59
C TYR A 17 1.60 -12.39 1.93
N PHE A 18 0.75 -12.34 0.90
CA PHE A 18 -0.65 -12.68 0.99
C PHE A 18 -1.00 -13.68 -0.10
N GLU A 19 -1.73 -14.72 0.26
CA GLU A 19 -2.15 -15.75 -0.68
C GLU A 19 -3.66 -15.97 -0.59
N ARG A 20 -4.31 -15.96 -1.75
CA ARG A 20 -5.69 -16.38 -1.95
C ARG A 20 -5.78 -16.92 -3.36
N GLU A 21 -5.91 -18.23 -3.50
CA GLU A 21 -5.99 -18.89 -4.81
C GLU A 21 -6.97 -18.18 -5.77
N PRO A 22 -6.55 -17.84 -7.01
CA PRO A 22 -5.29 -18.22 -7.66
C PRO A 22 -4.12 -17.25 -7.46
N ALA A 23 -4.25 -16.25 -6.60
CA ALA A 23 -3.35 -15.12 -6.46
C ALA A 23 -2.37 -15.22 -5.28
N ILE A 24 -1.16 -14.72 -5.51
CA ILE A 24 -0.28 -14.23 -4.47
C ILE A 24 -0.06 -12.73 -4.66
N LEU A 25 0.00 -11.99 -3.55
CA LEU A 25 0.31 -10.56 -3.50
C LEU A 25 1.47 -10.36 -2.52
N ILE A 26 2.50 -9.67 -2.99
CA ILE A 26 3.69 -9.38 -2.21
C ILE A 26 3.86 -7.87 -2.11
N SER A 27 4.06 -7.37 -0.90
CA SER A 27 4.48 -5.99 -0.65
C SER A 27 5.85 -5.99 0.03
N MET A 28 6.76 -5.12 -0.41
CA MET A 28 8.11 -5.05 0.16
C MET A 28 8.70 -3.64 0.07
N SER A 29 9.64 -3.32 0.95
CA SER A 29 10.50 -2.15 0.79
C SER A 29 11.55 -2.41 -0.30
N ARG A 30 12.01 -1.35 -0.96
CA ARG A 30 13.16 -1.43 -1.90
C ARG A 30 14.38 -2.11 -1.27
N ASN A 31 14.60 -1.88 0.03
CA ASN A 31 15.75 -2.41 0.76
C ASN A 31 15.66 -3.93 0.98
N ASP A 32 14.48 -4.53 0.85
CA ASP A 32 14.30 -5.97 1.09
C ASP A 32 14.61 -6.81 -0.18
N LEU A 33 15.09 -6.20 -1.26
CA LEU A 33 15.44 -6.90 -2.51
C LEU A 33 16.42 -8.08 -2.33
N PRO A 34 17.47 -8.00 -1.48
CA PRO A 34 18.33 -9.15 -1.22
C PRO A 34 17.54 -10.36 -0.69
N TYR A 35 16.60 -10.13 0.21
CA TYR A 35 15.80 -11.18 0.86
C TYR A 35 14.71 -11.73 -0.05
N LEU A 36 14.15 -10.88 -0.91
CA LEU A 36 13.26 -11.36 -1.97
C LEU A 36 13.93 -12.50 -2.75
N LYS A 37 15.22 -12.39 -3.09
CA LYS A 37 15.92 -13.40 -3.91
C LYS A 37 16.03 -14.78 -3.25
N GLU A 38 15.79 -14.88 -1.95
CA GLU A 38 15.81 -16.13 -1.19
C GLU A 38 14.46 -16.86 -1.27
N GLN A 39 13.42 -16.22 -1.77
CA GLN A 39 12.05 -16.75 -1.83
C GLN A 39 11.75 -17.41 -3.18
N ASP A 40 10.99 -18.50 -3.17
CA ASP A 40 10.63 -19.23 -4.41
C ASP A 40 9.85 -18.37 -5.39
N PHE A 41 8.90 -17.56 -4.89
CA PHE A 41 8.06 -16.67 -5.69
C PHE A 41 8.84 -15.51 -6.33
N ALA A 42 10.10 -15.29 -5.95
CA ALA A 42 10.97 -14.29 -6.56
C ALA A 42 11.35 -14.61 -8.01
N ASN A 43 11.10 -15.84 -8.44
CA ASN A 43 11.31 -16.32 -9.80
C ASN A 43 10.04 -16.32 -10.65
N TYR A 44 8.89 -15.96 -10.08
CA TYR A 44 7.63 -16.03 -10.80
C TYR A 44 7.52 -14.91 -11.83
N PRO A 45 6.86 -15.17 -12.97
CA PRO A 45 6.35 -14.09 -13.80
C PRO A 45 5.29 -13.32 -13.01
N ALA A 46 5.34 -11.99 -13.08
CA ALA A 46 4.54 -11.14 -12.21
C ALA A 46 4.20 -9.80 -12.88
N VAL A 47 3.16 -9.15 -12.35
CA VAL A 47 2.88 -7.73 -12.59
C VAL A 47 3.16 -6.97 -11.30
N TYR A 48 3.81 -5.81 -11.40
CA TYR A 48 4.26 -5.04 -10.25
C TYR A 48 3.98 -3.55 -10.40
N VAL A 49 3.95 -2.88 -9.25
CA VAL A 49 3.85 -1.44 -9.09
C VAL A 49 5.05 -0.98 -8.27
N LEU A 50 5.86 -0.10 -8.84
CA LEU A 50 6.87 0.65 -8.09
C LEU A 50 6.22 1.89 -7.48
N ILE A 51 6.44 2.10 -6.18
CA ILE A 51 5.74 3.08 -5.36
C ILE A 51 6.78 4.00 -4.72
N GLY A 52 6.55 5.32 -4.78
CA GLY A 52 7.32 6.29 -4.02
C GLY A 52 6.69 7.67 -4.07
N GLY A 53 6.43 8.28 -2.92
CA GLY A 53 5.66 9.53 -2.82
C GLY A 53 4.35 9.47 -3.65
N ASN A 54 4.16 10.46 -4.54
CA ASN A 54 3.00 10.53 -5.45
C ASN A 54 3.20 9.81 -6.79
N LYS A 55 4.33 9.13 -6.99
CA LYS A 55 4.69 8.49 -8.26
C LYS A 55 4.33 7.01 -8.28
N ARG A 56 3.85 6.53 -9.42
CA ARG A 56 3.55 5.12 -9.66
C ARG A 56 4.15 4.68 -10.99
N TYR A 57 4.71 3.48 -11.03
CA TYR A 57 5.13 2.84 -12.27
C TYR A 57 4.64 1.41 -12.27
N VAL A 58 3.85 1.04 -13.26
CA VAL A 58 3.39 -0.33 -13.46
C VAL A 58 4.34 -1.02 -14.43
N GLY A 59 4.69 -2.27 -14.16
CA GLY A 59 5.47 -3.07 -15.08
C GLY A 59 5.15 -4.55 -14.98
N GLN A 60 5.62 -5.31 -15.96
CA GLN A 60 5.63 -6.77 -15.91
C GLN A 60 7.04 -7.37 -15.87
N ALA A 61 7.10 -8.60 -15.38
CA ALA A 61 8.23 -9.51 -15.51
C ALA A 61 7.77 -10.80 -16.21
N ALA A 62 7.97 -10.87 -17.52
CA ALA A 62 7.78 -12.06 -18.35
C ALA A 62 9.06 -12.41 -19.09
N GLY A 63 9.44 -13.70 -19.06
CA GLY A 63 10.71 -14.18 -19.65
C GLY A 63 11.95 -13.89 -18.79
N GLN A 64 11.78 -13.35 -17.59
CA GLN A 64 12.81 -13.23 -16.54
C GLN A 64 12.15 -13.22 -15.16
N SER A 65 12.91 -13.46 -14.10
CA SER A 65 12.41 -13.41 -12.73
C SER A 65 12.01 -11.98 -12.31
N ILE A 66 11.01 -11.87 -11.43
CA ILE A 66 10.63 -10.59 -10.83
C ILE A 66 11.81 -9.99 -10.05
N SER A 67 12.58 -10.80 -9.33
CA SER A 67 13.78 -10.33 -8.60
C SER A 67 14.83 -9.69 -9.51
N LEU A 68 15.08 -10.26 -10.70
CA LEU A 68 16.01 -9.69 -11.67
C LEU A 68 15.46 -8.39 -12.26
N ARG A 69 14.16 -8.35 -12.61
CA ARG A 69 13.52 -7.15 -13.16
C ARG A 69 13.54 -5.99 -12.15
N LEU A 70 13.25 -6.25 -10.88
CA LEU A 70 13.33 -5.24 -9.82
C LEU A 70 14.76 -4.76 -9.59
N SER A 71 15.74 -5.68 -9.59
CA SER A 71 17.17 -5.33 -9.51
C SER A 71 17.57 -4.35 -10.61
N GLN A 72 17.14 -4.60 -11.86
CA GLN A 72 17.41 -3.72 -12.99
C GLN A 72 16.80 -2.33 -12.80
N HIS A 73 15.57 -2.21 -12.29
CA HIS A 73 14.97 -0.90 -12.00
C HIS A 73 15.71 -0.18 -10.87
N PHE A 74 16.07 -0.87 -9.81
CA PHE A 74 16.70 -0.24 -8.64
C PHE A 74 18.13 0.24 -8.90
N LEU A 75 18.77 -0.21 -9.98
CA LEU A 75 20.07 0.30 -10.41
C LEU A 75 19.97 1.58 -11.25
N LYS A 76 18.78 1.96 -11.75
CA LYS A 76 18.62 3.15 -12.58
C LYS A 76 18.38 4.40 -11.74
N GLU A 77 19.08 5.48 -12.08
CA GLU A 77 18.95 6.77 -11.39
C GLU A 77 17.55 7.39 -11.54
N ASP A 78 16.90 7.23 -12.69
CA ASP A 78 15.52 7.72 -12.93
C ASP A 78 14.46 6.98 -12.10
N LYS A 79 14.85 5.91 -11.40
CA LYS A 79 14.03 5.14 -10.45
C LYS A 79 14.52 5.29 -9.00
N ALA A 80 15.36 6.28 -8.69
CA ALA A 80 15.79 6.58 -7.32
C ALA A 80 14.64 6.96 -6.37
N TRP A 81 13.48 7.36 -6.89
CA TRP A 81 12.28 7.70 -6.13
C TRP A 81 11.52 6.48 -5.58
N VAL A 82 11.82 5.28 -6.04
CA VAL A 82 11.11 4.07 -5.60
C VAL A 82 11.48 3.75 -4.15
N GLU A 83 10.46 3.63 -3.31
CA GLU A 83 10.54 3.36 -1.87
C GLU A 83 10.05 1.93 -1.57
N SER A 84 9.02 1.47 -2.26
CA SER A 84 8.41 0.15 -2.06
C SER A 84 7.89 -0.43 -3.38
N VAL A 85 7.61 -1.73 -3.34
CA VAL A 85 7.05 -2.49 -4.47
C VAL A 85 5.84 -3.27 -3.98
N LEU A 86 4.80 -3.28 -4.80
CA LEU A 86 3.70 -4.23 -4.71
C LEU A 86 3.74 -5.08 -5.98
N PHE A 87 3.74 -6.40 -5.88
CA PHE A 87 3.61 -7.25 -7.06
C PHE A 87 2.70 -8.44 -6.79
N PHE A 88 2.07 -8.93 -7.84
CA PHE A 88 1.23 -10.11 -7.78
C PHE A 88 1.56 -11.08 -8.90
N ALA A 89 1.32 -12.34 -8.62
CA ALA A 89 1.49 -13.45 -9.53
C ALA A 89 0.41 -14.49 -9.28
N ARG A 90 0.37 -15.52 -10.13
CA ARG A 90 -0.38 -16.74 -9.79
C ARG A 90 0.39 -17.54 -8.74
N ALA A 91 -0.33 -18.12 -7.77
CA ALA A 91 0.25 -18.96 -6.73
C ALA A 91 1.02 -20.16 -7.31
N ASP A 92 0.57 -20.69 -8.46
CA ASP A 92 1.25 -21.78 -9.16
C ASP A 92 2.47 -21.36 -10.00
N GLY A 93 2.83 -20.07 -9.99
CA GLY A 93 3.94 -19.49 -10.75
C GLY A 93 3.77 -19.52 -12.28
N LYS A 94 2.59 -19.87 -12.79
CA LYS A 94 2.35 -20.10 -14.23
C LYS A 94 1.56 -18.96 -14.86
N MET A 95 2.23 -17.86 -15.16
CA MET A 95 1.71 -16.79 -16.02
C MET A 95 2.48 -16.75 -17.33
N SER A 96 1.76 -16.72 -18.45
CA SER A 96 2.36 -16.51 -19.76
C SER A 96 2.63 -15.02 -20.01
N LYS A 97 3.39 -14.72 -21.07
CA LYS A 97 3.58 -13.34 -21.52
C LYS A 97 2.25 -12.64 -21.86
N ALA A 98 1.30 -13.38 -22.43
CA ALA A 98 -0.02 -12.83 -22.75
C ALA A 98 -0.78 -12.42 -21.49
N ASP A 99 -0.71 -13.22 -20.42
CA ASP A 99 -1.32 -12.88 -19.12
C ASP A 99 -0.69 -11.61 -18.54
N THR A 100 0.64 -11.55 -18.48
CA THR A 100 1.35 -10.41 -17.90
C THR A 100 1.14 -9.11 -18.69
N ASP A 101 1.13 -9.18 -20.03
CA ASP A 101 0.91 -8.00 -20.88
C ASP A 101 -0.54 -7.49 -20.72
N TYR A 102 -1.51 -8.41 -20.67
CA TYR A 102 -2.91 -8.07 -20.45
C TYR A 102 -3.14 -7.41 -19.08
N LEU A 103 -2.57 -7.99 -18.02
CA LEU A 103 -2.73 -7.50 -16.64
C LEU A 103 -1.97 -6.20 -16.39
N GLU A 104 -0.76 -6.04 -16.95
CA GLU A 104 -0.01 -4.78 -16.93
C GLU A 104 -0.85 -3.65 -17.56
N LYS A 105 -1.41 -3.90 -18.74
CA LYS A 105 -2.24 -2.93 -19.44
C LYS A 105 -3.50 -2.57 -18.67
N ARG A 106 -4.22 -3.57 -18.14
CA ARG A 106 -5.41 -3.35 -17.31
C ARG A 106 -5.09 -2.51 -16.08
N LEU A 107 -3.96 -2.79 -15.41
CA LEU A 107 -3.54 -2.04 -14.23
C LEU A 107 -3.11 -0.60 -14.56
N ILE A 108 -2.40 -0.38 -15.66
CA ILE A 108 -2.07 0.98 -16.15
C ILE A 108 -3.36 1.78 -16.40
N GLN A 109 -4.34 1.18 -17.08
CA GLN A 109 -5.62 1.81 -17.35
C GLN A 109 -6.36 2.16 -16.06
N ASP A 110 -6.43 1.24 -15.10
CA ASP A 110 -7.05 1.49 -13.82
C ASP A 110 -6.38 2.63 -13.05
N PHE A 111 -5.04 2.74 -13.07
CA PHE A 111 -4.35 3.89 -12.50
C PHE A 111 -4.69 5.20 -13.24
N GLN A 112 -4.78 5.17 -14.56
CA GLN A 112 -5.12 6.38 -15.34
C GLN A 112 -6.55 6.85 -15.09
N GLU A 113 -7.49 5.93 -14.85
CA GLU A 113 -8.91 6.23 -14.67
C GLU A 113 -9.30 6.52 -13.22
N LYS A 114 -8.63 5.88 -12.25
CA LYS A 114 -9.06 5.84 -10.84
C LYS A 114 -8.10 6.53 -9.87
N SER A 115 -6.99 7.10 -10.37
CA SER A 115 -5.91 7.63 -9.53
C SER A 115 -5.48 9.04 -9.91
N ASP A 116 -5.12 9.82 -8.88
CA ASP A 116 -4.41 11.10 -9.03
C ASP A 116 -2.87 10.96 -8.97
N TYR A 117 -2.36 9.73 -8.96
CA TYR A 117 -0.92 9.49 -8.91
C TYR A 117 -0.25 9.86 -10.23
N GLU A 118 0.97 10.39 -10.13
CA GLU A 118 1.81 10.66 -11.29
C GLU A 118 2.31 9.33 -11.86
N MET A 119 1.73 8.92 -12.99
CA MET A 119 2.15 7.73 -13.71
C MET A 119 3.47 7.98 -14.45
N MET A 120 4.49 7.20 -14.08
CA MET A 120 5.83 7.25 -14.65
C MET A 120 6.03 6.30 -15.84
N ASN A 121 4.94 5.67 -16.30
CA ASN A 121 4.92 4.83 -17.50
C ASN A 121 5.04 5.72 -18.74
N SER A 122 6.00 5.44 -19.62
CA SER A 122 6.13 6.11 -20.91
C SER A 122 5.29 5.47 -22.03
N THR A 123 4.69 4.31 -21.77
CA THR A 123 3.88 3.55 -22.72
C THR A 123 2.62 3.00 -22.03
N ALA A 124 1.61 2.65 -22.83
CA ALA A 124 0.36 2.05 -22.35
C ALA A 124 0.46 0.53 -22.07
N GLY A 125 1.69 -0.01 -21.95
CA GLY A 125 1.94 -1.45 -21.83
C GLY A 125 2.10 -2.17 -23.18
N ASN A 126 2.53 -3.42 -23.11
CA ASN A 126 2.67 -4.27 -24.29
C ASN A 126 1.33 -4.88 -24.72
N ASN A 127 1.25 -5.36 -25.97
CA ASN A 127 0.06 -6.03 -26.48
C ASN A 127 0.42 -7.41 -27.02
N SER A 128 -0.22 -8.43 -26.46
CA SER A 128 -0.13 -9.82 -26.88
C SER A 128 -1.54 -10.37 -27.11
N TYR A 129 -1.70 -11.29 -28.06
CA TYR A 129 -2.98 -11.98 -28.23
C TYR A 129 -3.27 -12.83 -27.00
N ILE A 130 -4.49 -12.72 -26.47
CA ILE A 130 -5.00 -13.51 -25.36
C ILE A 130 -6.36 -14.08 -25.74
N ASP A 131 -6.54 -15.38 -25.60
CA ASP A 131 -7.84 -16.00 -25.90
C ASP A 131 -8.87 -15.73 -24.79
N LYS A 132 -10.14 -16.01 -25.07
CA LYS A 132 -11.25 -15.70 -24.14
C LYS A 132 -11.13 -16.43 -22.80
N LEU A 133 -10.73 -17.70 -22.79
CA LEU A 133 -10.63 -18.50 -21.58
C LEU A 133 -9.44 -18.02 -20.74
N GLN A 134 -8.32 -17.75 -21.38
CA GLN A 134 -7.13 -17.21 -20.73
C GLN A 134 -7.39 -15.81 -20.15
N LYS A 135 -8.07 -14.93 -20.90
CA LYS A 135 -8.50 -13.62 -20.42
C LYS A 135 -9.38 -13.74 -19.18
N ALA A 136 -10.38 -14.63 -19.18
CA ALA A 136 -11.25 -14.84 -18.02
C ALA A 136 -10.48 -15.29 -16.77
N LYS A 137 -9.46 -16.15 -16.92
CA LYS A 137 -8.58 -16.56 -15.81
C LYS A 137 -7.73 -15.40 -15.29
N SER A 138 -7.21 -14.57 -16.20
CA SER A 138 -6.48 -13.35 -15.83
C SER A 138 -7.40 -12.36 -15.11
N ASP A 139 -8.65 -12.21 -15.56
CA ASP A 139 -9.63 -11.36 -14.90
C ASP A 139 -9.93 -11.84 -13.47
N GLN A 140 -10.16 -13.14 -13.28
CA GLN A 140 -10.34 -13.72 -11.94
C GLN A 140 -9.12 -13.49 -11.03
N LEU A 141 -7.91 -13.67 -11.56
CA LEU A 141 -6.68 -13.38 -10.82
C LEU A 141 -6.64 -11.91 -10.37
N TYR A 142 -6.93 -10.98 -11.29
CA TYR A 142 -6.95 -9.55 -11.01
C TYR A 142 -7.96 -9.21 -9.93
N ASP A 143 -9.19 -9.69 -10.05
CA ASP A 143 -10.25 -9.40 -9.09
C ASP A 143 -9.89 -9.96 -7.69
N THR A 144 -9.31 -11.17 -7.63
CA THR A 144 -8.81 -11.77 -6.38
C THR A 144 -7.69 -10.92 -5.75
N VAL A 145 -6.79 -10.37 -6.55
CA VAL A 145 -5.72 -9.46 -6.06
C VAL A 145 -6.31 -8.20 -5.45
N PHE A 146 -7.31 -7.59 -6.09
CA PHE A 146 -7.96 -6.41 -5.54
C PHE A 146 -8.75 -6.69 -4.27
N GLU A 147 -9.40 -7.86 -4.18
CA GLU A 147 -9.98 -8.30 -2.91
C GLU A 147 -8.93 -8.44 -1.80
N ILE A 148 -7.73 -8.97 -2.08
CA ILE A 148 -6.64 -9.03 -1.09
C ILE A 148 -6.19 -7.62 -0.70
N ILE A 149 -6.03 -6.73 -1.67
CA ILE A 149 -5.62 -5.32 -1.46
C ILE A 149 -6.61 -4.60 -0.55
N ASP A 150 -7.91 -4.81 -0.78
CA ASP A 150 -8.99 -4.15 -0.07
C ASP A 150 -9.29 -4.80 1.29
N GLU A 151 -9.43 -6.12 1.35
CA GLU A 151 -9.83 -6.85 2.57
C GLU A 151 -8.67 -7.09 3.55
N ILE A 152 -7.43 -7.26 3.06
CA ILE A 152 -6.32 -7.77 3.87
C ILE A 152 -5.20 -6.75 4.00
N ALA A 153 -4.70 -6.23 2.88
CA ALA A 153 -3.55 -5.32 2.91
C ALA A 153 -3.95 -3.88 3.25
N ASN A 154 -5.24 -3.55 3.12
CA ASN A 154 -5.81 -2.20 3.26
C ASN A 154 -4.99 -1.11 2.52
N ILE A 155 -4.43 -1.48 1.37
CA ILE A 155 -3.62 -0.62 0.53
C ILE A 155 -4.59 0.18 -0.33
N ASP A 156 -4.59 1.52 -0.19
CA ASP A 156 -5.22 2.35 -1.23
C ASP A 156 -4.27 2.43 -2.42
N LEU A 157 -4.40 1.46 -3.34
CA LEU A 157 -3.49 1.35 -4.47
C LEU A 157 -3.63 2.55 -5.41
N PHE A 158 -4.85 3.07 -5.57
CA PHE A 158 -5.19 4.12 -6.53
C PHE A 158 -5.30 5.52 -5.91
N GLY A 159 -5.33 5.67 -4.58
CA GLY A 159 -5.42 6.98 -3.95
C GLY A 159 -6.78 7.62 -4.26
N SER A 160 -7.80 7.27 -3.50
CA SER A 160 -9.22 7.58 -3.73
C SER A 160 -9.53 8.81 -4.60
N SER A 161 -10.16 8.56 -5.75
CA SER A 161 -10.84 9.53 -6.61
C SER A 161 -12.35 9.47 -6.36
N GLU A 162 -12.80 9.82 -5.15
CA GLU A 162 -14.20 10.22 -4.94
C GLU A 162 -14.21 11.70 -4.59
N GLY A 163 -14.33 12.51 -5.64
CA GLY A 163 -14.66 13.91 -5.52
C GLY A 163 -16.11 14.04 -5.06
N ASN A 164 -16.32 14.55 -3.85
CA ASN A 164 -17.30 15.61 -3.70
C ASN A 164 -16.55 16.92 -3.77
N GLU A 165 -16.67 17.58 -4.93
CA GLU A 165 -16.38 19.01 -5.05
C GLU A 165 -17.14 19.75 -3.95
N ILE A 166 -16.42 20.43 -3.06
CA ILE A 166 -17.01 21.54 -2.32
C ILE A 166 -16.21 22.78 -2.69
N THR A 167 -16.98 23.69 -3.27
CA THR A 167 -16.62 24.96 -3.86
C THR A 167 -15.76 25.79 -2.91
N ILE A 168 -14.72 26.39 -3.48
CA ILE A 168 -13.83 27.35 -2.82
C ILE A 168 -14.67 28.55 -2.38
N GLY A 169 -14.97 28.61 -1.08
CA GLY A 169 -15.62 29.73 -0.42
C GLY A 169 -14.76 30.22 0.74
N GLU A 170 -14.11 31.35 0.51
CA GLU A 170 -13.56 32.31 1.47
C GLU A 170 -12.61 31.81 2.58
N ILE A 171 -11.35 32.17 2.36
CA ILE A 171 -10.22 32.14 3.28
C ILE A 171 -10.59 32.84 4.59
N SER A 172 -10.51 32.12 5.71
CA SER A 172 -10.32 32.71 7.02
C SER A 172 -9.32 31.90 7.86
N ALA A 173 -8.34 32.62 8.41
CA ALA A 173 -7.14 32.11 9.03
C ALA A 173 -7.42 31.48 10.41
N SER A 174 -7.61 30.16 10.46
CA SER A 174 -7.23 29.29 11.60
C SER A 174 -7.37 27.82 11.22
N SER A 175 -6.54 27.32 10.31
CA SER A 175 -6.62 25.94 9.79
C SER A 175 -6.17 24.89 10.84
N GLN A 176 -7.02 24.66 11.85
CA GLN A 176 -6.90 23.53 12.77
C GLN A 176 -7.39 22.25 12.09
N PHE A 177 -6.53 21.24 12.04
CA PHE A 177 -6.90 19.88 11.68
C PHE A 177 -7.61 19.24 12.87
N GLN A 178 -8.79 18.66 12.68
CA GLN A 178 -9.59 18.09 13.77
C GLN A 178 -10.21 16.75 13.37
N ILE A 179 -10.32 15.86 14.34
CA ILE A 179 -11.10 14.62 14.23
C ILE A 179 -11.99 14.49 15.45
N ALA A 180 -13.27 14.18 15.23
CA ALA A 180 -14.21 13.85 16.28
C ALA A 180 -14.61 12.37 16.19
N TYR A 181 -14.56 11.67 17.31
CA TYR A 181 -14.90 10.25 17.44
C TYR A 181 -15.26 9.96 18.91
N ASP A 182 -16.21 9.06 19.19
CA ASP A 182 -16.63 8.70 20.56
C ASP A 182 -16.88 9.88 21.53
N GLY A 183 -17.42 10.98 21.01
CA GLY A 183 -17.63 12.20 21.81
C GLY A 183 -16.36 12.99 22.15
N LYS A 184 -15.18 12.54 21.70
CA LYS A 184 -13.91 13.26 21.79
C LYS A 184 -13.66 14.11 20.55
N ILE A 185 -12.87 15.17 20.72
CA ILE A 185 -12.39 16.02 19.64
C ILE A 185 -10.89 16.21 19.80
N LEU A 186 -10.11 15.68 18.87
CA LEU A 186 -8.67 15.92 18.78
C LEU A 186 -8.41 17.05 17.79
N LYS A 187 -7.43 17.89 18.12
CA LYS A 187 -7.02 19.02 17.29
C LYS A 187 -5.51 19.07 17.17
N SER A 188 -5.03 19.25 15.94
CA SER A 188 -3.59 19.23 15.66
C SER A 188 -3.19 20.31 14.69
N LYS A 189 -1.89 20.66 14.71
CA LYS A 189 -1.30 21.73 13.88
C LYS A 189 -1.08 21.32 12.43
N SER A 190 -1.14 20.01 12.12
CA SER A 190 -0.96 19.47 10.78
C SER A 190 -1.76 18.18 10.61
N ALA A 191 -2.03 17.79 9.36
CA ALA A 191 -2.63 16.50 9.03
C ALA A 191 -1.84 15.32 9.63
N ARG A 192 -0.51 15.32 9.49
CA ARG A 192 0.35 14.25 10.04
C ARG A 192 0.27 14.18 11.55
N SER A 193 0.30 15.33 12.21
CA SER A 193 0.12 15.40 13.67
C SER A 193 -1.26 14.86 14.07
N LEU A 194 -2.31 15.13 13.29
CA LEU A 194 -3.64 14.59 13.57
C LEU A 194 -3.68 13.06 13.52
N LEU A 195 -3.01 12.43 12.56
CA LEU A 195 -2.88 10.97 12.51
C LEU A 195 -2.15 10.43 13.75
N ILE A 196 -1.03 11.04 14.12
CA ILE A 196 -0.23 10.62 15.29
C ILE A 196 -1.04 10.76 16.57
N ASP A 197 -1.71 11.90 16.75
CA ASP A 197 -2.51 12.19 17.94
C ASP A 197 -3.73 11.25 18.02
N PHE A 198 -4.38 10.98 16.88
CA PHE A 198 -5.50 10.04 16.80
C PHE A 198 -5.06 8.63 17.19
N VAL A 199 -4.02 8.10 16.57
CA VAL A 199 -3.51 6.75 16.85
C VAL A 199 -3.04 6.64 18.30
N SER A 200 -2.32 7.64 18.82
CA SER A 200 -1.90 7.68 20.23
C SER A 200 -3.10 7.59 21.17
N GLN A 201 -4.15 8.37 20.88
CA GLN A 201 -5.35 8.37 21.72
C GLN A 201 -6.12 7.04 21.63
N LEU A 202 -6.12 6.35 20.49
CA LEU A 202 -6.73 5.02 20.38
C LEU A 202 -6.04 3.98 21.30
N PHE A 203 -4.73 4.07 21.53
CA PHE A 203 -4.03 3.23 22.51
C PHE A 203 -4.31 3.60 23.97
N VAL A 204 -4.66 4.85 24.24
CA VAL A 204 -5.18 5.28 25.56
C VAL A 204 -6.59 4.75 25.76
N ASP A 205 -7.35 4.60 24.69
CA ASP A 205 -8.71 4.10 24.69
C ASP A 205 -8.70 2.58 24.66
N GLU A 206 -8.48 1.97 25.83
CA GLU A 206 -8.26 0.52 26.00
C GLU A 206 -9.22 -0.39 25.22
N LYS A 207 -10.45 0.08 24.92
CA LYS A 207 -11.43 -0.63 24.10
C LYS A 207 -10.95 -1.00 22.69
N TYR A 208 -9.93 -0.33 22.15
CA TYR A 208 -9.39 -0.61 20.82
C TYR A 208 -8.10 -1.43 20.85
N ASN A 209 -7.55 -1.71 22.03
CA ASN A 209 -6.21 -2.29 22.13
C ASN A 209 -6.09 -3.64 21.43
N ASP A 210 -7.03 -4.54 21.62
CA ASP A 210 -6.98 -5.88 21.00
C ASP A 210 -6.92 -5.79 19.48
N GLN A 211 -7.84 -5.03 18.87
CA GLN A 211 -7.87 -4.82 17.42
C GLN A 211 -6.62 -4.08 16.93
N LEU A 212 -6.12 -3.10 17.69
CA LEU A 212 -4.87 -2.42 17.35
C LEU A 212 -3.67 -3.36 17.39
N GLN A 213 -3.60 -4.29 18.37
CA GLN A 213 -2.50 -5.25 18.45
C GLN A 213 -2.43 -6.13 17.19
N GLU A 214 -3.58 -6.54 16.64
CA GLU A 214 -3.66 -7.32 15.41
C GLU A 214 -3.13 -6.56 14.17
N LEU A 215 -3.10 -5.22 14.23
CA LEU A 215 -2.64 -4.36 13.13
C LEU A 215 -1.15 -3.97 13.24
N ILE A 216 -0.49 -4.24 14.37
CA ILE A 216 0.93 -3.89 14.58
C ILE A 216 1.82 -4.97 13.99
N VAL A 217 2.72 -4.60 13.08
CA VAL A 217 3.79 -5.49 12.63
C VAL A 217 4.99 -5.47 13.59
N ASP A 218 5.70 -6.58 13.74
CA ASP A 218 6.88 -6.67 14.64
C ASP A 218 8.08 -5.81 14.21
N GLU A 219 8.04 -5.26 12.99
CA GLU A 219 9.12 -4.50 12.37
C GLU A 219 8.77 -3.00 12.23
N THR A 220 9.32 -2.35 11.20
CA THR A 220 9.06 -0.92 10.96
C THR A 220 7.72 -0.70 10.27
N PRO A 221 6.94 0.32 10.65
CA PRO A 221 5.72 0.66 9.94
C PRO A 221 6.04 1.17 8.53
N SER A 222 5.15 0.91 7.60
CA SER A 222 5.27 1.25 6.19
C SER A 222 4.04 2.01 5.68
N PHE A 223 4.06 2.38 4.40
CA PHE A 223 2.90 2.97 3.74
C PHE A 223 1.66 2.04 3.78
N ALA A 224 1.87 0.73 3.70
CA ALA A 224 0.82 -0.28 3.73
C ALA A 224 0.37 -0.55 5.17
N MET A 225 1.31 -1.04 6.00
CA MET A 225 1.09 -1.38 7.41
C MET A 225 1.55 -0.23 8.28
N ILE A 226 0.61 0.63 8.68
CA ILE A 226 0.97 1.91 9.29
C ILE A 226 1.45 1.80 10.74
N LEU A 227 1.30 0.65 11.41
CA LEU A 227 1.74 0.43 12.79
C LEU A 227 2.85 -0.63 12.84
N GLY A 228 3.91 -0.37 13.60
CA GLY A 228 5.03 -1.29 13.75
C GLY A 228 5.76 -1.13 15.09
N ARG A 229 6.58 -2.12 15.48
CA ARG A 229 7.36 -2.09 16.74
C ARG A 229 8.69 -1.36 16.64
N LYS A 230 9.19 -1.08 15.43
CA LYS A 230 10.48 -0.41 15.21
C LYS A 230 10.32 0.93 14.48
N PRO A 231 11.22 1.90 14.67
CA PRO A 231 11.18 3.16 13.93
C PRO A 231 11.52 2.98 12.45
N SER A 232 10.78 3.65 11.57
CA SER A 232 11.06 3.78 10.13
C SER A 232 11.83 5.08 9.83
N THR A 233 12.83 5.01 8.97
CA THR A 233 13.61 6.19 8.52
C THR A 233 13.82 6.20 7.01
N TYR A 234 13.96 7.38 6.41
CA TYR A 234 14.39 7.59 5.03
C TYR A 234 15.54 8.58 4.96
N LYS A 235 16.68 8.13 4.41
CA LYS A 235 17.92 8.92 4.33
C LYS A 235 18.30 9.57 5.68
N GLY A 236 18.13 8.82 6.77
CA GLY A 236 18.42 9.27 8.13
C GLY A 236 17.37 10.20 8.76
N ARG A 237 16.27 10.51 8.07
CA ARG A 237 15.13 11.27 8.64
C ARG A 237 14.04 10.32 9.10
N ALA A 238 13.40 10.62 10.23
CA ALA A 238 12.30 9.81 10.73
C ALA A 238 11.09 9.86 9.79
N ASN A 239 10.58 8.68 9.42
CA ASN A 239 9.36 8.49 8.65
C ASN A 239 8.18 8.04 9.53
N SER A 240 8.45 7.64 10.76
CA SER A 240 7.46 7.22 11.75
C SER A 240 7.55 8.06 13.03
N ALA A 241 6.49 8.02 13.82
CA ALA A 241 6.41 8.64 15.14
C ALA A 241 5.94 7.63 16.19
N ILE A 242 6.38 7.79 17.44
CA ILE A 242 5.92 6.97 18.57
C ILE A 242 4.47 7.33 18.89
N VAL A 243 3.63 6.32 19.11
CA VAL A 243 2.20 6.49 19.46
C VAL A 243 1.81 5.74 20.75
N ALA A 244 2.56 4.69 21.11
CA ALA A 244 2.45 3.99 22.38
C ALA A 244 3.80 3.36 22.74
N ASP A 245 3.91 2.74 23.92
CA ASP A 245 5.14 2.08 24.33
C ASP A 245 5.52 0.97 23.33
N GLY A 246 6.71 1.08 22.74
CA GLY A 246 7.17 0.18 21.69
C GLY A 246 6.33 0.16 20.41
N VAL A 247 5.48 1.18 20.14
CA VAL A 247 4.66 1.25 18.92
C VAL A 247 4.91 2.55 18.16
N TRP A 248 5.16 2.40 16.87
CA TRP A 248 5.42 3.47 15.92
C TRP A 248 4.35 3.50 14.83
N VAL A 249 3.91 4.70 14.44
CA VAL A 249 3.05 4.93 13.28
C VAL A 249 3.86 5.49 12.11
N TYR A 250 3.69 4.97 10.90
CA TYR A 250 4.22 5.60 9.69
C TYR A 250 3.51 6.94 9.46
N ALA A 251 4.26 8.03 9.39
CA ALA A 251 3.72 9.40 9.36
C ALA A 251 4.13 10.17 8.09
N ASN A 252 4.98 9.60 7.23
CA ASN A 252 5.45 10.24 6.00
C ASN A 252 4.42 10.13 4.86
N PHE A 253 3.23 10.70 5.07
CA PHE A 253 2.15 10.81 4.11
C PHE A 253 1.99 12.26 3.62
N ASN A 254 1.44 12.47 2.42
CA ASN A 254 0.92 13.79 2.04
C ASN A 254 -0.45 14.04 2.72
N LYS A 255 -1.00 15.26 2.67
CA LYS A 255 -2.28 15.59 3.32
C LYS A 255 -3.36 14.58 2.92
N LYS A 256 -3.64 14.39 1.62
CA LYS A 256 -4.65 13.45 1.10
C LYS A 256 -4.54 12.05 1.72
N ASN A 257 -3.34 11.47 1.69
CA ASN A 257 -3.08 10.12 2.23
C ASN A 257 -3.28 10.04 3.75
N VAL A 258 -3.05 11.12 4.51
CA VAL A 258 -3.40 11.12 5.95
C VAL A 258 -4.92 10.94 6.12
N ARG A 259 -5.77 11.62 5.33
CA ARG A 259 -7.24 11.43 5.44
C ARG A 259 -7.59 9.97 5.28
N ILE A 260 -7.09 9.41 4.18
CA ILE A 260 -7.39 8.06 3.73
C ILE A 260 -6.99 7.08 4.82
N LYS A 261 -5.81 7.25 5.40
CA LYS A 261 -5.34 6.38 6.48
C LYS A 261 -6.12 6.53 7.79
N ILE A 262 -6.54 7.73 8.15
CA ILE A 262 -7.42 7.95 9.32
C ILE A 262 -8.78 7.29 9.09
N GLU A 263 -9.43 7.57 7.95
CA GLU A 263 -10.76 7.03 7.61
C GLU A 263 -10.73 5.50 7.54
N LYS A 264 -9.68 4.93 6.93
CA LYS A 264 -9.47 3.48 6.84
C LYS A 264 -9.24 2.82 8.19
N LEU A 265 -8.37 3.40 9.03
CA LEU A 265 -8.12 2.87 10.38
C LEU A 265 -9.41 2.93 11.22
N ALA A 266 -10.14 4.03 11.14
CA ALA A 266 -11.42 4.18 11.82
C ALA A 266 -12.44 3.13 11.36
N GLN A 267 -12.54 2.89 10.05
CA GLN A 267 -13.40 1.84 9.51
C GLN A 267 -13.02 0.44 10.00
N GLN A 268 -11.72 0.11 10.06
CA GLN A 268 -11.24 -1.18 10.57
C GLN A 268 -11.59 -1.41 12.05
N LEU A 269 -11.57 -0.34 12.83
CA LEU A 269 -11.88 -0.37 14.26
C LEU A 269 -13.37 -0.10 14.55
N ASP A 270 -14.21 -0.06 13.52
CA ASP A 270 -15.65 0.27 13.61
C ASP A 270 -15.93 1.58 14.37
N ILE A 271 -15.12 2.61 14.10
CA ILE A 271 -15.18 3.93 14.75
C ILE A 271 -15.84 4.94 13.82
N PRO A 272 -17.00 5.51 14.17
CA PRO A 272 -17.54 6.63 13.44
C PRO A 272 -16.69 7.89 13.67
N VAL A 273 -16.05 8.38 12.61
CA VAL A 273 -15.19 9.57 12.65
C VAL A 273 -15.77 10.73 11.84
N LYS A 274 -15.53 11.96 12.31
CA LYS A 274 -15.78 13.20 11.55
C LYS A 274 -14.50 14.03 11.49
N ILE A 275 -13.90 14.12 10.30
CA ILE A 275 -12.67 14.88 10.07
C ILE A 275 -13.03 16.28 9.58
N LYS A 276 -12.45 17.30 10.21
CA LYS A 276 -12.50 18.71 9.76
C LYS A 276 -11.10 19.22 9.52
N TRP A 277 -10.81 19.62 8.30
CA TRP A 277 -9.51 20.16 7.91
C TRP A 277 -9.68 21.02 6.65
N ASN A 278 -9.23 22.27 6.68
CA ASN A 278 -9.24 23.17 5.52
C ASN A 278 -8.14 22.76 4.55
#